data_AF-A0A430LIA2-F1
#
_entry.id   AF-A0A430LIA2-F1
#
_cell.length_a   1.000
_cell.length_b   1.000
_cell.length_c   1.000
_cell.angle_alpha   90.00
_cell.angle_beta   90.00
_cell.angle_gamma   90.00
#
_symmetry.space_group_name_H-M   'P 1'
#
loop_
_entity.id
_entity.type
_entity.pdbx_description
1 polymer ?
#
loop_
_entity_poly.entity_id
_entity_poly.type
_entity_poly.pdbx_seq_one_letter_code
_entity_poly.pdbx_strand_id
1 'polypeptide(L)'
;MGAGQPIPLVDPPSDPQSLGTDFFNYLAQFQHYHNAPYVYPRAISFKDAAHRANWKGYITDAKDRDTIAEFYNAPKHNKHCWLGFFSVESDNWVGKKSDEWEEIDWHCFTVAIIQDPKQGKHLIFYDPDPLPDVAAETRITTALRGQQRNLFNWIRAKKKTTTSLVLNRQHQQRAKQMPDSLTAQTTNLG
;
A
#
# COMPACT_ATOMS: atom_id res chain seq x y z
N MET A 1 -2.24 30.97 22.53
CA MET A 1 -2.19 29.79 21.65
C MET A 1 -1.55 28.66 22.44
N GLY A 2 -2.34 27.71 22.93
CA GLY A 2 -1.83 26.63 23.79
C GLY A 2 -1.06 25.62 22.96
N ALA A 3 0.17 25.29 23.37
CA ALA A 3 0.89 24.14 22.85
C ALA A 3 0.03 22.89 23.12
N GLY A 4 -0.52 22.28 22.07
CA GLY A 4 -1.28 21.04 22.19
C GLY A 4 -0.39 19.99 22.84
N GLN A 5 -0.89 19.35 23.89
CA GLN A 5 -0.24 18.19 24.51
C GLN A 5 0.12 17.18 23.41
N PRO A 6 1.34 16.63 23.39
CA PRO A 6 1.71 15.62 22.42
C PRO A 6 0.79 14.41 22.60
N ILE A 7 0.03 14.08 21.56
CA ILE A 7 -0.81 12.90 21.55
C ILE A 7 0.12 11.69 21.55
N PRO A 8 0.02 10.78 22.53
CA PRO A 8 0.84 9.57 22.54
C PRO A 8 0.55 8.80 21.26
N LEU A 9 1.57 8.67 20.41
CA LEU A 9 1.47 7.95 19.17
C LEU A 9 1.48 6.45 19.46
N VAL A 10 0.58 5.72 18.81
CA VAL A 10 0.65 4.26 18.69
C VAL A 10 1.89 3.94 17.86
N ASP A 11 2.70 3.00 18.33
CA ASP A 11 3.86 2.51 17.59
C ASP A 11 3.41 1.82 16.30
N PRO A 12 4.23 1.87 15.22
CA PRO A 12 3.93 1.13 14.01
C PRO A 12 3.85 -0.37 14.31
N PRO A 13 2.89 -1.10 13.70
CA PRO A 13 2.84 -2.55 13.84
C PRO A 13 4.16 -3.18 13.39
N SER A 14 4.79 -3.94 14.29
CA SER A 14 6.07 -4.61 14.05
C SER A 14 5.95 -6.13 13.92
N ASP A 15 4.81 -6.70 14.32
CA ASP A 15 4.51 -8.12 14.16
C ASP A 15 4.17 -8.42 12.69
N PRO A 16 4.90 -9.33 12.01
CA PRO A 16 4.57 -9.76 10.65
C PRO A 16 3.16 -10.34 10.49
N GLN A 17 2.53 -10.79 11.58
CA GLN A 17 1.16 -11.31 11.59
C GLN A 17 0.09 -10.23 11.84
N SER A 18 0.49 -8.96 11.92
CA SER A 18 -0.45 -7.84 12.11
C SER A 18 -1.49 -7.79 10.99
N LEU A 19 -2.74 -7.52 11.36
CA LEU A 19 -3.84 -7.40 10.43
C LEU A 19 -3.85 -6.03 9.76
N GLY A 20 -4.55 -5.90 8.63
CA GLY A 20 -4.74 -4.61 7.97
C GLY A 20 -5.36 -3.54 8.89
N THR A 21 -6.13 -3.95 9.90
CA THR A 21 -6.70 -3.07 10.93
C THR A 21 -5.64 -2.41 11.80
N ASP A 22 -4.53 -3.09 12.09
CA ASP A 22 -3.46 -2.57 12.94
C ASP A 22 -2.69 -1.46 12.22
N PHE A 23 -2.40 -1.67 10.92
CA PHE A 23 -1.84 -0.63 10.07
C PHE A 23 -2.77 0.57 9.91
N PHE A 24 -4.08 0.32 9.78
CA PHE A 24 -5.07 1.40 9.76
C PHE A 24 -5.06 2.19 11.07
N ASN A 25 -5.12 1.53 12.23
CA ASN A 25 -5.13 2.19 13.53
C ASN A 25 -3.90 3.09 13.71
N TYR A 26 -2.73 2.60 13.30
CA TYR A 26 -1.51 3.39 13.25
C TYR A 26 -1.60 4.58 12.30
N LEU A 27 -2.15 4.44 11.10
CA LEU A 27 -2.27 5.58 10.16
C LEU A 27 -3.33 6.58 10.58
N ALA A 28 -4.44 6.11 11.16
CA ALA A 28 -5.57 6.92 11.59
C ALA A 28 -5.17 7.95 12.64
N GLN A 29 -4.16 7.63 13.48
CA GLN A 29 -3.67 8.55 14.48
C GLN A 29 -3.21 9.87 13.83
N PHE A 30 -2.66 9.87 12.63
CA PHE A 30 -2.18 11.12 12.02
C PHE A 30 -3.30 12.06 11.57
N GLN A 31 -4.56 11.63 11.57
CA GLN A 31 -5.70 12.46 11.14
C GLN A 31 -5.97 13.67 12.05
N HIS A 32 -5.54 13.63 13.32
CA HIS A 32 -5.78 14.71 14.27
C HIS A 32 -4.89 15.95 14.03
N TYR A 33 -3.82 15.82 13.23
CA TYR A 33 -2.93 16.94 12.95
C TYR A 33 -3.57 17.98 12.01
N HIS A 34 -3.23 19.25 12.23
CA HIS A 34 -3.58 20.32 11.31
C HIS A 34 -2.96 20.04 9.93
N ASN A 35 -3.73 20.22 8.85
CA ASN A 35 -3.35 19.86 7.48
C ASN A 35 -3.02 18.37 7.25
N ALA A 36 -3.41 17.47 8.16
CA ALA A 36 -3.25 16.04 7.95
C ALA A 36 -3.98 15.55 6.70
N PRO A 37 -3.44 14.52 6.01
CA PRO A 37 -4.15 13.84 4.94
C PRO A 37 -5.44 13.20 5.46
N TYR A 38 -6.41 13.03 4.56
CA TYR A 38 -7.50 12.09 4.80
C TYR A 38 -6.93 10.67 4.77
N VAL A 39 -7.11 9.91 5.85
CA VAL A 39 -6.72 8.49 5.90
C VAL A 39 -7.99 7.65 5.73
N TYR A 40 -8.02 6.77 4.73
CA TYR A 40 -9.17 5.91 4.51
C TYR A 40 -9.27 4.85 5.62
N PRO A 41 -10.48 4.57 6.15
CA PRO A 41 -10.58 3.84 7.40
C PRO A 41 -10.45 2.31 7.32
N ARG A 42 -10.32 1.76 6.11
CA ARG A 42 -10.39 0.32 5.86
C ARG A 42 -9.34 -0.10 4.85
N ALA A 43 -8.83 -1.32 4.96
CA ALA A 43 -7.91 -1.85 3.96
C ALA A 43 -8.62 -2.00 2.61
N ILE A 44 -7.92 -1.68 1.53
CA ILE A 44 -8.44 -1.73 0.16
C ILE A 44 -7.86 -2.96 -0.52
N SER A 45 -8.73 -3.92 -0.84
CA SER A 45 -8.30 -5.23 -1.34
C SER A 45 -8.92 -5.60 -2.67
N PHE A 46 -10.08 -5.02 -2.98
CA PHE A 46 -10.88 -5.51 -4.09
C PHE A 46 -10.96 -4.50 -5.23
N LYS A 47 -10.87 -5.00 -6.47
CA LYS A 47 -11.05 -4.14 -7.64
C LYS A 47 -12.50 -3.61 -7.70
N ASP A 48 -13.46 -4.46 -7.33
CA ASP A 48 -14.90 -4.22 -7.40
C ASP A 48 -15.67 -5.16 -6.45
N ALA A 49 -16.99 -4.99 -6.39
CA ALA A 49 -17.88 -5.77 -5.53
C ALA A 49 -17.95 -7.26 -5.91
N ALA A 50 -17.80 -7.60 -7.20
CA ALA A 50 -17.78 -8.99 -7.66
C ALA A 50 -16.51 -9.71 -7.15
N HIS A 51 -15.37 -9.02 -7.20
CA HIS A 51 -14.12 -9.52 -6.63
C HIS A 51 -14.26 -9.78 -5.13
N ARG A 52 -14.83 -8.83 -4.37
CA ARG A 52 -15.10 -9.02 -2.94
C ARG A 52 -16.02 -10.22 -2.66
N ALA A 53 -17.07 -10.40 -3.46
CA ALA A 53 -18.01 -11.50 -3.30
C ALA A 53 -17.32 -12.87 -3.48
N ASN A 54 -16.43 -12.98 -4.46
CA ASN A 54 -15.65 -14.19 -4.71
C ASN A 54 -14.72 -14.55 -3.55
N TRP A 55 -14.26 -13.55 -2.78
CA TRP A 55 -13.33 -13.73 -1.67
C TRP A 55 -13.98 -13.89 -0.29
N LYS A 56 -15.30 -13.68 -0.18
CA LYS A 56 -16.01 -13.63 1.11
C LYS A 56 -15.91 -14.92 1.93
N GLY A 57 -15.71 -16.07 1.28
CA GLY A 57 -15.57 -17.38 1.95
C GLY A 57 -14.12 -17.77 2.26
N TYR A 58 -13.15 -16.95 1.86
CA TYR A 58 -11.73 -17.34 1.80
C TYR A 58 -10.83 -16.41 2.62
N ILE A 59 -11.29 -15.20 2.92
CA ILE A 59 -10.59 -14.25 3.80
C ILE A 59 -11.52 -13.92 4.97
N THR A 60 -11.06 -14.20 6.19
CA THR A 60 -11.83 -14.04 7.43
C THR A 60 -12.39 -12.63 7.61
N ASP A 61 -11.63 -11.60 7.23
CA ASP A 61 -11.98 -10.18 7.35
C ASP A 61 -12.40 -9.54 6.01
N ALA A 62 -12.76 -10.32 4.97
CA ALA A 62 -13.19 -9.77 3.66
C ALA A 62 -14.31 -8.72 3.77
N LYS A 63 -15.21 -8.87 4.74
CA LYS A 63 -16.31 -7.92 4.99
C LYS A 63 -15.84 -6.57 5.54
N ASP A 64 -14.64 -6.52 6.11
CA ASP A 64 -14.05 -5.35 6.75
C ASP A 64 -13.06 -4.62 5.81
N ARG A 65 -12.94 -5.12 4.57
CA ARG A 65 -12.13 -4.58 3.50
C ARG A 65 -12.99 -4.02 2.37
N ASP A 66 -12.46 -3.03 1.67
CA ASP A 66 -13.18 -2.26 0.68
C ASP A 66 -12.58 -2.34 -0.72
N THR A 67 -13.34 -1.81 -1.67
CA THR A 67 -12.99 -1.69 -3.07
C THR A 67 -12.28 -0.37 -3.37
N ILE A 68 -11.59 -0.35 -4.52
CA ILE A 68 -11.02 0.89 -5.08
C ILE A 68 -12.07 2.00 -5.20
N ALA A 69 -13.29 1.66 -5.63
CA ALA A 69 -14.36 2.63 -5.84
C ALA A 69 -14.88 3.22 -4.52
N GLU A 70 -15.03 2.41 -3.47
CA GLU A 70 -15.41 2.86 -2.13
C GLU A 70 -14.35 3.84 -1.58
N PHE A 71 -13.05 3.48 -1.66
CA PHE A 71 -11.96 4.39 -1.29
C PHE A 71 -12.01 5.71 -2.05
N TYR A 72 -12.11 5.67 -3.38
CA TYR A 72 -12.04 6.89 -4.18
C TYR A 72 -13.22 7.82 -3.93
N ASN A 73 -14.43 7.26 -3.80
CA ASN A 73 -15.67 8.03 -3.69
C ASN A 73 -16.01 8.46 -2.25
N ALA A 74 -15.34 7.91 -1.23
CA ALA A 74 -15.60 8.28 0.16
C ALA A 74 -15.46 9.80 0.41
N PRO A 75 -16.24 10.39 1.32
CA PRO A 75 -16.16 11.80 1.64
C PRO A 75 -14.76 12.15 2.20
N LYS A 76 -14.05 13.06 1.52
CA LYS A 76 -12.69 13.48 1.89
C LYS A 76 -12.63 14.71 2.79
N HIS A 77 -13.79 15.28 3.14
CA HIS A 77 -13.93 16.43 4.04
C HIS A 77 -12.98 17.59 3.70
N ASN A 78 -12.93 17.98 2.41
CA ASN A 78 -12.07 19.04 1.87
C ASN A 78 -10.55 18.83 2.03
N LYS A 79 -10.11 17.61 2.34
CA LYS A 79 -8.67 17.28 2.37
C LYS A 79 -8.14 17.09 0.94
N HIS A 80 -6.98 17.68 0.67
CA HIS A 80 -6.32 17.58 -0.65
C HIS A 80 -5.39 16.39 -0.79
N CYS A 81 -4.98 15.74 0.30
CA CYS A 81 -4.18 14.52 0.27
C CYS A 81 -5.00 13.36 0.86
N TRP A 82 -5.06 12.23 0.15
CA TRP A 82 -5.81 11.04 0.53
C TRP A 82 -4.87 9.86 0.62
N LEU A 83 -4.83 9.17 1.76
CA LEU A 83 -4.05 7.97 2.00
C LEU A 83 -4.97 6.75 2.02
N GLY A 84 -4.56 5.69 1.34
CA GLY A 84 -5.22 4.39 1.37
C GLY A 84 -4.19 3.28 1.56
N PHE A 85 -4.47 2.37 2.49
CA PHE A 85 -3.70 1.15 2.67
C PHE A 85 -4.31 0.05 1.81
N PHE A 86 -3.48 -0.59 0.99
CA PHE A 86 -3.88 -1.65 0.08
C PHE A 86 -3.24 -2.96 0.51
N SER A 87 -4.03 -4.03 0.47
CA SER A 87 -3.58 -5.40 0.72
C SER A 87 -4.18 -6.27 -0.36
N VAL A 88 -3.36 -6.94 -1.15
CA VAL A 88 -3.77 -7.57 -2.41
C VAL A 88 -3.06 -8.90 -2.61
N GLU A 89 -3.66 -9.81 -3.35
CA GLU A 89 -3.00 -11.07 -3.72
C GLU A 89 -1.67 -10.78 -4.44
N SER A 90 -0.60 -11.45 -4.01
CA SER A 90 0.73 -11.33 -4.63
C SER A 90 0.81 -12.03 -5.99
N ASP A 91 -0.06 -13.01 -6.25
CA ASP A 91 -0.07 -13.81 -7.47
C ASP A 91 -1.50 -14.17 -7.93
N ASN A 92 -1.65 -14.55 -9.21
CA ASN A 92 -2.92 -14.97 -9.78
C ASN A 92 -3.30 -16.37 -9.29
N TRP A 93 -4.51 -16.52 -8.76
CA TRP A 93 -5.04 -17.79 -8.25
C TRP A 93 -5.69 -18.67 -9.34
N VAL A 94 -5.97 -18.11 -10.52
CA VAL A 94 -6.62 -18.86 -11.61
C VAL A 94 -5.71 -20.00 -12.08
N GLY A 95 -6.16 -21.25 -11.85
CA GLY A 95 -5.45 -22.47 -12.22
C GLY A 95 -4.61 -23.09 -11.11
N LYS A 96 -4.54 -22.48 -9.92
CA LYS A 96 -3.93 -23.06 -8.72
C LYS A 96 -4.92 -23.96 -7.99
N LYS A 97 -4.41 -24.98 -7.30
CA LYS A 97 -5.25 -25.91 -6.51
C LYS A 97 -5.75 -25.25 -5.23
N SER A 98 -6.78 -25.85 -4.61
CA SER A 98 -7.48 -25.24 -3.46
C SER A 98 -6.62 -25.09 -2.20
N ASP A 99 -5.61 -25.94 -2.05
CA ASP A 99 -4.59 -25.91 -1.00
C ASP A 99 -3.51 -24.85 -1.26
N GLU A 100 -3.19 -24.58 -2.52
CA GLU A 100 -2.12 -23.65 -2.91
C GLU A 100 -2.47 -22.17 -2.75
N TRP A 101 -3.75 -21.80 -2.71
CA TRP A 101 -4.15 -20.38 -2.59
C TRP A 101 -4.32 -19.91 -1.14
N GLU A 102 -4.58 -20.82 -0.19
CA GLU A 102 -4.64 -20.50 1.24
C GLU A 102 -3.26 -20.04 1.78
N GLU A 103 -2.19 -20.46 1.12
CA GLU A 103 -0.80 -20.11 1.42
C GLU A 103 -0.29 -18.89 0.62
N ILE A 104 -1.11 -18.26 -0.24
CA ILE A 104 -0.65 -17.10 -1.01
C ILE A 104 -0.54 -15.88 -0.11
N ASP A 105 0.70 -15.39 0.04
CA ASP A 105 0.99 -14.16 0.75
C ASP A 105 0.24 -12.97 0.14
N TRP A 106 -0.30 -12.13 1.02
CA TRP A 106 -0.91 -10.87 0.62
C TRP A 106 0.13 -9.76 0.60
N HIS A 107 0.30 -9.14 -0.56
CA HIS A 107 1.18 -7.98 -0.73
C HIS A 107 0.51 -6.72 -0.22
N CYS A 108 1.23 -5.94 0.60
CA CYS A 108 0.72 -4.69 1.16
C CYS A 108 1.48 -3.47 0.63
N PHE A 109 0.75 -2.42 0.27
CA PHE A 109 1.32 -1.14 -0.16
C PHE A 109 0.41 0.01 0.22
N THR A 110 0.94 1.23 0.26
CA THR A 110 0.16 2.44 0.55
C THR A 110 0.12 3.35 -0.66
N VAL A 111 -1.00 4.03 -0.85
CA VAL A 111 -1.20 5.01 -1.92
C VAL A 111 -1.53 6.36 -1.35
N ALA A 112 -0.89 7.41 -1.87
CA ALA A 112 -1.29 8.79 -1.68
C ALA A 112 -1.86 9.38 -2.97
N ILE A 113 -3.06 9.97 -2.90
CA ILE A 113 -3.64 10.80 -3.95
C ILE A 113 -3.57 12.25 -3.49
N ILE A 114 -2.79 13.07 -4.19
CA ILE A 114 -2.59 14.48 -3.87
C ILE A 114 -3.26 15.32 -4.96
N GLN A 115 -4.24 16.13 -4.57
CA GLN A 115 -4.86 17.10 -5.46
C GLN A 115 -3.95 18.30 -5.62
N ASP A 116 -3.58 18.59 -6.87
CA ASP A 116 -2.84 19.77 -7.28
C ASP A 116 -3.77 20.67 -8.12
N PRO A 117 -4.07 21.90 -7.66
CA PRO A 117 -4.95 22.81 -8.38
C PRO A 117 -4.49 23.13 -9.81
N LYS A 118 -3.19 23.02 -10.10
CA LYS A 118 -2.59 23.34 -11.41
C LYS A 118 -2.36 22.09 -12.25
N GLN A 119 -2.01 20.97 -11.62
CA GLN A 119 -1.55 19.76 -12.31
C GLN A 119 -2.53 18.58 -12.21
N GLY A 120 -3.67 18.73 -11.55
CA GLY A 120 -4.68 17.68 -11.43
C GLY A 120 -4.47 16.82 -10.18
N LYS A 121 -4.13 15.53 -10.35
CA LYS A 121 -3.93 14.62 -9.21
C LYS A 121 -2.62 13.88 -9.35
N HIS A 122 -1.78 13.92 -8.33
CA HIS A 122 -0.60 13.06 -8.24
C HIS A 122 -0.98 11.77 -7.53
N LEU A 123 -0.50 10.63 -8.05
CA LEU A 123 -0.71 9.31 -7.47
C LEU A 123 0.66 8.75 -7.08
N ILE A 124 0.87 8.58 -5.78
CA ILE A 124 2.14 8.10 -5.21
C ILE A 124 1.90 6.72 -4.65
N PHE A 125 2.77 5.76 -4.99
CA PHE A 125 2.77 4.44 -4.37
C PHE A 125 4.00 4.31 -3.46
N TYR A 126 3.74 3.92 -2.23
CA TYR A 126 4.74 3.40 -1.32
C TYR A 126 4.58 1.88 -1.28
N ASP A 127 5.57 1.19 -1.84
CA ASP A 127 5.63 -0.26 -1.87
C ASP A 127 6.90 -0.71 -1.12
N PRO A 128 6.78 -1.42 0.02
CA PRO A 128 7.93 -1.87 0.80
C PRO A 128 8.67 -3.04 0.14
N ASP A 129 8.02 -3.77 -0.77
CA ASP A 129 8.60 -4.88 -1.52
C ASP A 129 8.31 -4.72 -3.03
N PRO A 130 8.92 -3.69 -3.67
CA PRO A 130 8.75 -3.48 -5.08
C PRO A 130 9.47 -4.59 -5.87
N LEU A 131 8.95 -4.94 -7.05
CA LEU A 131 9.63 -5.88 -7.94
C LEU A 131 11.10 -5.48 -8.14
N PRO A 132 12.06 -6.39 -7.93
CA PRO A 132 13.45 -6.14 -8.29
C PRO A 132 13.52 -5.91 -9.82
N ASP A 133 14.41 -5.00 -10.23
CA ASP A 133 14.83 -4.80 -11.63
C ASP A 133 13.95 -4.00 -12.60
N VAL A 134 12.98 -3.22 -12.13
CA VAL A 134 12.33 -2.22 -13.02
C VAL A 134 13.22 -0.98 -13.16
N ALA A 135 13.88 -0.82 -14.30
CA ALA A 135 14.70 0.35 -14.62
C ALA A 135 13.91 1.68 -14.46
N ALA A 136 14.58 2.77 -14.09
CA ALA A 136 13.97 4.07 -13.80
C ALA A 136 13.13 4.66 -14.94
N GLU A 137 13.36 4.21 -16.17
CA GLU A 137 12.73 4.67 -17.40
C GLU A 137 11.60 3.74 -17.90
N THR A 138 11.31 2.67 -17.16
CA THR A 138 10.30 1.70 -17.61
C THR A 138 8.90 2.31 -17.51
N ARG A 139 8.09 2.06 -18.54
CA ARG A 139 6.71 2.57 -18.63
C ARG A 139 5.93 2.25 -17.34
N ILE A 140 5.01 3.14 -16.94
CA ILE A 140 4.10 2.96 -15.79
C ILE A 140 3.40 1.58 -15.80
N THR A 141 3.10 1.08 -17.00
CA THR A 141 2.51 -0.24 -17.24
C THR A 141 3.42 -1.41 -16.91
N THR A 142 4.71 -1.19 -16.71
CA THR A 142 5.71 -2.22 -16.39
C THR A 142 6.09 -2.16 -14.91
N ALA A 143 6.06 -0.98 -14.30
CA ALA A 143 6.40 -0.79 -12.88
C ALA A 143 5.25 -1.12 -11.91
N LEU A 144 3.99 -0.93 -12.33
CA LEU A 144 2.81 -1.28 -11.52
C LEU A 144 2.28 -2.67 -11.89
N ARG A 145 1.93 -3.47 -10.88
CA ARG A 145 1.30 -4.81 -11.06
C ARG A 145 -0.06 -4.91 -10.37
N GLY A 146 -0.83 -5.94 -10.72
CA GLY A 146 -2.09 -6.30 -10.08
C GLY A 146 -3.01 -5.10 -9.80
N GLN A 147 -3.36 -4.90 -8.54
CA GLN A 147 -4.24 -3.81 -8.12
C GLN A 147 -3.64 -2.42 -8.23
N GLN A 148 -2.32 -2.24 -8.17
CA GLN A 148 -1.69 -0.93 -8.40
C GLN A 148 -1.98 -0.44 -9.83
N ARG A 149 -1.85 -1.35 -10.80
CA ARG A 149 -2.17 -1.10 -12.21
C ARG A 149 -3.67 -0.89 -12.41
N ASN A 150 -4.51 -1.70 -11.76
CA ASN A 150 -5.97 -1.53 -11.82
C ASN A 150 -6.39 -0.16 -11.27
N LEU A 151 -5.84 0.26 -10.14
CA LEU A 151 -6.11 1.57 -9.54
C LEU A 151 -5.71 2.70 -10.50
N PHE A 152 -4.49 2.67 -11.01
CA PHE A 152 -4.01 3.70 -11.96
C PHE A 152 -4.91 3.77 -13.20
N ASN A 153 -5.21 2.62 -13.82
CA ASN A 153 -6.06 2.56 -15.00
C ASN A 153 -7.49 3.04 -14.71
N TRP A 154 -8.06 2.65 -13.56
CA TRP A 154 -9.40 3.05 -13.16
C TRP A 154 -9.48 4.57 -12.95
N ILE A 155 -8.51 5.16 -12.25
CA ILE A 155 -8.46 6.61 -12.01
C ILE A 155 -8.31 7.37 -13.35
N ARG A 156 -7.41 6.90 -14.22
CA ARG A 156 -7.16 7.50 -15.54
C ARG A 156 -8.39 7.41 -16.45
N ALA A 157 -9.10 6.29 -16.46
CA ALA A 157 -10.28 6.10 -17.29
C ALA A 157 -11.48 6.95 -16.83
N LYS A 158 -11.66 7.11 -15.51
CA LYS A 158 -12.79 7.86 -14.93
C LYS A 158 -12.65 9.38 -15.05
N LYS A 159 -11.45 9.91 -15.22
CA LYS A 159 -11.21 11.35 -15.20
C LYS A 159 -10.11 11.69 -16.20
N LYS A 160 -10.39 12.58 -17.14
CA LYS A 160 -9.42 13.24 -18.04
C LYS A 160 -8.43 14.14 -17.26
N THR A 161 -7.86 13.64 -16.17
CA THR A 161 -6.89 14.34 -15.32
C THR A 161 -5.50 13.83 -15.63
N THR A 162 -4.54 14.74 -15.60
CA THR A 162 -3.13 14.39 -15.53
C THR A 162 -2.90 13.66 -14.21
N THR A 163 -2.44 12.41 -14.31
CA THR A 163 -2.04 11.59 -13.15
C THR A 163 -0.58 11.24 -13.28
N SER A 164 0.24 11.87 -12.44
CA SER A 164 1.68 11.60 -12.34
C SER A 164 1.91 10.47 -11.35
N LEU A 165 2.75 9.50 -11.73
CA LEU A 165 3.16 8.39 -10.86
C LEU A 165 4.49 8.71 -10.18
N VAL A 166 4.56 8.56 -8.85
CA VAL A 166 5.82 8.56 -8.10
C VAL A 166 5.95 7.25 -7.33
N LEU A 167 7.07 6.54 -7.52
CA LEU A 167 7.41 5.31 -6.81
C LEU A 167 8.50 5.60 -5.78
N ASN A 168 8.31 5.16 -4.53
CA ASN A 168 9.35 5.27 -3.52
C ASN A 168 10.50 4.28 -3.80
N ARG A 169 11.75 4.77 -3.85
CA ARG A 169 12.96 3.98 -4.17
C ARG A 169 13.84 3.68 -2.95
N GLN A 170 13.47 4.12 -1.75
CA GLN A 170 14.40 4.18 -0.61
C GLN A 170 14.87 2.81 -0.06
N HIS A 171 14.18 1.70 -0.33
CA HIS A 171 14.62 0.38 0.14
C HIS A 171 15.66 -0.32 -0.76
N GLN A 172 15.83 0.08 -2.02
CA GLN A 172 16.81 -0.58 -2.91
C GLN A 172 18.27 -0.17 -2.64
N GLN A 173 18.51 0.95 -1.95
CA GLN A 173 19.87 1.43 -1.67
C GLN A 173 20.48 0.85 -0.39
N ARG A 174 19.67 0.38 0.58
CA ARG A 174 20.18 -0.27 1.81
C ARG A 174 20.62 -1.72 1.60
N ALA A 175 19.92 -2.47 0.74
CA ALA A 175 20.31 -3.86 0.43
C ALA A 175 21.63 -3.97 -0.35
N LYS A 176 22.03 -2.91 -1.06
CA LYS A 176 23.32 -2.83 -1.78
C LYS A 176 24.49 -2.35 -0.91
N GLN A 177 24.27 -2.03 0.36
CA GLN A 177 25.28 -1.48 1.29
C GLN A 177 25.60 -2.39 2.48
N MET A 178 25.17 -3.65 2.48
CA MET A 178 25.76 -4.64 3.40
C MET A 178 27.02 -5.22 2.74
N PRO A 179 28.24 -4.95 3.24
CA PRO A 179 29.42 -5.69 2.81
C PRO A 179 29.31 -7.15 3.28
N ASP A 180 29.64 -8.07 2.38
CA ASP A 180 29.86 -9.50 2.63
C ASP A 180 31.03 -9.71 3.61
N SER A 181 30.84 -9.43 4.89
CA SER A 181 31.85 -9.68 5.92
C SER A 181 31.31 -10.54 7.05
N LEU A 182 30.81 -11.74 6.72
CA LEU A 182 30.73 -12.85 7.66
C LEU A 182 31.07 -14.17 6.93
N THR A 183 32.28 -14.23 6.37
CA THR A 183 32.95 -15.50 6.07
C THR A 183 34.34 -15.53 6.71
N ALA A 184 34.51 -16.50 7.60
CA ALA A 184 35.75 -17.09 8.09
C ALA A 184 36.71 -16.21 8.94
N GLN A 185 36.67 -16.44 10.26
CA GLN A 185 37.90 -16.69 11.03
C GLN A 185 37.71 -17.94 11.90
N THR A 186 38.21 -19.07 11.40
CA THR A 186 38.70 -20.21 12.19
C THR A 186 39.90 -19.77 13.04
N THR A 187 39.97 -20.14 14.33
CA THR A 187 41.06 -20.97 14.91
C THR A 187 40.93 -21.20 16.42
N ASN A 188 41.01 -22.48 16.80
CA ASN A 188 41.73 -23.11 17.91
C ASN A 188 41.45 -22.73 19.38
N LEU A 189 40.82 -23.67 20.09
CA LEU A 189 41.14 -24.00 21.47
C LEU A 189 41.44 -25.51 21.56
N GLY A 190 42.73 -25.81 21.68
CA GLY A 190 43.36 -27.12 21.84
C GLY A 190 44.85 -26.91 21.99
#